data_AF-A0AAN8YLJ0-F1
#
_entry.id   AF-A0AAN8YLJ0-F1
#
_cell.length_a   1.000
_cell.length_b   1.000
_cell.length_c   1.000
_cell.angle_alpha   90.00
_cell.angle_beta   90.00
_cell.angle_gamma   90.00
#
_symmetry.space_group_name_H-M   'P 1'
#
loop_
_entity.id
_entity.type
_entity.pdbx_description
1 polymer ?
#
loop_
_entity_poly.entity_id
_entity_poly.type
_entity_poly.pdbx_seq_one_letter_code
_entity_poly.pdbx_strand_id
1 'polypeptide(L)'
;MSMKEKVFHFTKQSIAKLKAKANVEMKTTKISSLQVVLAHVWQSVIRCHNLDHNQETTFEVPIDMSKRLNPPLPEGFFGNAIYPATITIKTGELLEHGFEWAALQINEMLALMIMKGLSAHTRIV
;
A
#
# COMPACT_ATOMS: atom_id res chain seq x y z
N MET A 1 -6.08 22.70 16.01
CA MET A 1 -6.25 22.62 14.55
C MET A 1 -7.40 21.69 14.25
N SER A 2 -8.43 22.12 13.51
CA SER A 2 -9.45 21.19 13.01
C SER A 2 -8.93 20.49 11.75
N MET A 3 -8.96 19.16 11.72
CA MET A 3 -8.66 18.41 10.52
C MET A 3 -9.75 18.67 9.47
N LYS A 4 -9.36 18.98 8.23
CA LYS A 4 -10.29 19.14 7.12
C LYS A 4 -10.31 17.85 6.30
N GLU A 5 -11.49 17.31 6.08
CA GLU A 5 -11.67 16.12 5.25
C GLU A 5 -12.00 16.52 3.82
N LYS A 6 -11.51 15.73 2.85
CA LYS A 6 -11.82 15.90 1.44
C LYS A 6 -11.91 14.55 0.75
N VAL A 7 -12.97 14.36 -0.02
CA VAL A 7 -13.19 13.16 -0.83
C VAL A 7 -12.72 13.42 -2.25
N PHE A 8 -11.91 12.51 -2.78
CA PHE A 8 -11.44 12.52 -4.16
C PHE A 8 -12.10 11.38 -4.92
N HIS A 9 -12.77 11.70 -6.03
CA HIS A 9 -13.42 10.71 -6.86
C HIS A 9 -12.47 10.18 -7.94
N PHE A 10 -12.25 8.87 -7.97
CA PHE A 10 -11.54 8.17 -9.04
C PHE A 10 -12.55 7.36 -9.86
N THR A 11 -12.67 7.65 -11.15
CA THR A 11 -13.56 6.91 -12.05
C THR A 11 -12.97 5.54 -12.36
N LYS A 12 -13.82 4.57 -12.75
CA LYS A 12 -13.33 3.26 -13.23
C LYS A 12 -12.33 3.40 -14.38
N GLN A 13 -12.58 4.35 -15.30
CA GLN A 13 -11.72 4.62 -16.44
C GLN A 13 -10.36 5.19 -16.01
N SER A 14 -10.33 6.14 -15.05
CA SER A 14 -9.07 6.71 -14.57
C SER A 14 -8.24 5.66 -13.83
N ILE A 15 -8.88 4.83 -13.00
CA ILE A 15 -8.20 3.73 -12.31
C ILE A 15 -7.64 2.71 -13.31
N ALA A 16 -8.42 2.33 -14.32
CA ALA A 16 -7.96 1.42 -15.36
C ALA A 16 -6.74 1.97 -16.12
N LYS A 17 -6.75 3.27 -16.45
CA LYS A 17 -5.62 3.95 -17.10
C LYS A 17 -4.37 3.96 -16.21
N LEU A 18 -4.51 4.32 -14.93
CA LEU A 18 -3.41 4.30 -13.96
C LEU A 18 -2.82 2.88 -13.82
N LYS A 19 -3.68 1.88 -13.63
CA LYS A 19 -3.27 0.47 -13.50
C LYS A 19 -2.53 -0.01 -14.75
N ALA A 20 -3.05 0.29 -15.93
CA ALA A 20 -2.43 -0.09 -17.19
C ALA A 20 -1.04 0.55 -17.32
N LYS A 21 -0.92 1.85 -17.05
CA LYS A 21 0.35 2.57 -17.06
C LYS A 21 1.38 1.94 -16.12
N ALA A 22 1.00 1.74 -14.85
CA ALA A 22 1.91 1.16 -13.84
C ALA A 22 2.41 -0.24 -14.22
N ASN A 23 1.52 -1.09 -14.72
CA ASN A 23 1.91 -2.45 -15.14
C ASN A 23 2.84 -2.43 -16.38
N VAL A 24 2.61 -1.52 -17.34
CA VAL A 24 3.49 -1.35 -18.50
C VAL A 24 4.87 -0.84 -18.10
N GLU A 25 4.95 0.25 -17.33
CA GLU A 25 6.23 0.87 -16.94
C GLU A 25 7.06 -0.06 -16.05
N MET A 26 6.41 -0.77 -15.12
CA MET A 26 7.07 -1.73 -14.22
C MET A 26 7.22 -3.13 -14.82
N LYS A 27 6.86 -3.33 -16.11
CA LYS A 27 6.98 -4.60 -16.84
C LYS A 27 6.39 -5.79 -16.07
N THR A 28 5.21 -5.61 -15.50
CA THR A 28 4.53 -6.60 -14.66
C THR A 28 3.03 -6.62 -14.96
N THR A 29 2.32 -7.61 -14.43
CA THR A 29 0.85 -7.69 -14.48
C THR A 29 0.23 -7.79 -13.08
N LYS A 30 1.07 -7.71 -12.04
CA LYS A 30 0.70 -7.99 -10.65
C LYS A 30 0.16 -6.77 -9.90
N ILE A 31 0.39 -5.55 -10.41
CA ILE A 31 -0.03 -4.33 -9.71
C ILE A 31 -1.55 -4.18 -9.80
N SER A 32 -2.20 -4.09 -8.64
CA SER A 32 -3.65 -4.02 -8.52
C SER A 32 -4.19 -2.58 -8.61
N SER A 33 -5.50 -2.46 -8.84
CA SER A 33 -6.20 -1.16 -8.85
C SER A 33 -6.10 -0.42 -7.51
N LEU A 34 -6.12 -1.15 -6.39
CA LEU A 34 -5.97 -0.54 -5.07
C LEU A 34 -4.54 -0.01 -4.89
N GLN A 35 -3.54 -0.82 -5.22
CA GLN A 35 -2.12 -0.46 -5.08
C GLN A 35 -1.77 0.80 -5.89
N VAL A 36 -2.30 0.92 -7.12
CA VAL A 36 -2.02 2.09 -7.95
C VAL A 36 -2.68 3.37 -7.41
N VAL A 37 -3.89 3.27 -6.86
CA VAL A 37 -4.56 4.43 -6.24
C VAL A 37 -3.84 4.87 -4.98
N LEU A 38 -3.47 3.93 -4.10
CA LEU A 38 -2.72 4.22 -2.88
C LEU A 38 -1.37 4.87 -3.18
N ALA A 39 -0.61 4.33 -4.12
CA ALA A 39 0.67 4.90 -4.56
C ALA A 39 0.51 6.31 -5.14
N HIS A 40 -0.53 6.52 -5.97
CA HIS A 40 -0.78 7.82 -6.58
C HIS A 40 -1.15 8.89 -5.54
N VAL A 41 -1.96 8.53 -4.54
CA VAL A 41 -2.31 9.41 -3.42
C VAL A 41 -1.08 9.70 -2.57
N TRP A 42 -0.29 8.67 -2.21
CA TRP A 42 0.91 8.83 -1.40
C TRP A 42 1.91 9.79 -2.06
N GLN A 43 2.23 9.57 -3.34
CA GLN A 43 3.10 10.48 -4.08
C GLN A 43 2.54 11.91 -4.14
N SER A 44 1.22 12.05 -4.34
CA SER A 44 0.57 13.38 -4.37
C SER A 44 0.69 14.11 -3.04
N VAL A 45 0.49 13.42 -1.92
CA VAL A 45 0.64 13.98 -0.57
C VAL A 45 2.08 14.43 -0.33
N ILE A 46 3.07 13.59 -0.65
CA ILE A 46 4.49 13.92 -0.47
C ILE A 46 4.88 15.11 -1.35
N ARG A 47 4.40 15.18 -2.59
CA ARG A 47 4.61 16.33 -3.47
C ARG A 47 4.01 17.62 -2.89
N CYS A 48 2.81 17.56 -2.31
CA CYS A 48 2.16 18.72 -1.70
C CYS A 48 2.86 19.19 -0.42
N HIS A 49 3.45 18.28 0.36
CA HIS A 49 4.14 18.62 1.59
C HIS A 49 5.53 19.25 1.36
N ASN A 50 6.11 19.10 0.17
CA ASN A 50 7.41 19.67 -0.19
C ASN A 50 8.50 19.39 0.87
N LEU A 51 8.57 18.13 1.29
CA LEU A 51 9.50 17.66 2.32
C LEU A 51 10.93 17.60 1.79
N ASP A 52 11.91 17.60 2.71
CA ASP A 52 13.31 17.35 2.35
C ASP A 52 13.45 15.98 1.68
N HIS A 53 14.21 15.90 0.58
CA HIS A 53 14.35 14.69 -0.23
C HIS A 53 15.00 13.51 0.51
N ASN A 54 15.77 13.79 1.57
CA ASN A 54 16.37 12.77 2.43
C ASN A 54 15.47 12.35 3.59
N GLN A 55 14.34 13.03 3.80
CA GLN A 55 13.39 12.64 4.82
C GLN A 55 12.73 11.32 4.45
N GLU A 56 12.57 10.44 5.44
CA GLU A 56 11.81 9.21 5.27
C GLU A 56 10.31 9.49 5.31
N THR A 57 9.57 8.78 4.45
CA THR A 57 8.13 8.68 4.50
C THR A 57 7.73 7.21 4.65
N THR A 58 6.74 6.98 5.51
CA THR A 58 6.20 5.65 5.77
C THR A 58 4.78 5.54 5.26
N PHE A 59 4.46 4.44 4.58
CA PHE A 59 3.10 4.11 4.13
C PHE A 59 2.69 2.76 4.68
N GLU A 60 1.51 2.70 5.31
CA GLU A 60 0.98 1.50 5.95
C GLU A 60 -0.31 1.06 5.28
N VAL A 61 -0.38 -0.24 4.94
CA VAL A 61 -1.57 -0.88 4.39
C VAL A 61 -2.07 -1.93 5.38
N PRO A 62 -3.30 -1.81 5.91
CA PRO A 62 -3.87 -2.85 6.74
C PRO A 62 -4.18 -4.09 5.89
N ILE A 63 -3.67 -5.25 6.31
CA ILE A 63 -3.94 -6.55 5.69
C ILE A 63 -4.81 -7.39 6.61
N ASP A 64 -5.88 -7.95 6.09
CA ASP A 64 -6.61 -9.04 6.74
C ASP A 64 -5.78 -10.33 6.72
N MET A 65 -5.35 -10.76 7.91
CA MET A 65 -4.57 -11.97 8.12
C MET A 65 -5.42 -13.20 8.45
N SER A 66 -6.74 -13.07 8.62
CA SER A 66 -7.62 -14.16 9.06
C SER A 66 -7.42 -15.45 8.25
N LYS A 67 -7.35 -15.32 6.91
CA LYS A 67 -7.15 -16.45 5.98
C LYS A 67 -5.69 -16.77 5.67
N ARG A 68 -4.75 -15.97 6.20
CA ARG A 68 -3.31 -16.01 5.85
C ARG A 68 -2.44 -16.58 6.97
N LEU A 69 -2.98 -16.74 8.17
CA LEU A 69 -2.32 -17.41 9.28
C LEU A 69 -2.26 -18.93 9.04
N ASN A 70 -1.35 -19.60 9.74
CA ASN A 70 -1.24 -21.06 9.74
C ASN A 70 -1.30 -21.59 11.19
N PRO A 71 -2.44 -22.21 11.61
CA PRO A 71 -3.66 -22.42 10.83
C PRO A 71 -4.46 -21.13 10.60
N PRO A 72 -5.32 -21.06 9.55
CA PRO A 72 -6.24 -19.93 9.34
C PRO A 72 -7.21 -19.76 10.52
N LEU A 73 -7.70 -18.55 10.74
CA LEU A 73 -8.71 -18.29 11.76
C LEU A 73 -10.05 -18.94 11.39
N PRO A 74 -10.85 -19.36 12.39
CA PRO A 74 -12.18 -19.89 12.17
C PRO A 74 -13.09 -18.90 11.45
N GLU A 75 -14.01 -19.43 10.64
CA GLU A 75 -15.13 -18.64 10.13
C GLU A 75 -15.95 -18.09 11.31
N GLY A 76 -16.25 -16.79 11.28
CA GLY A 76 -16.96 -16.12 12.39
C GLY A 76 -16.08 -15.65 13.55
N PHE A 77 -14.75 -15.68 13.42
CA PHE A 77 -13.86 -15.05 14.39
C PHE A 77 -14.21 -13.56 14.58
N PHE A 78 -14.56 -13.18 15.82
CA PHE A 78 -15.01 -11.83 16.16
C PHE A 78 -13.87 -10.88 16.56
N GLY A 79 -12.66 -11.41 16.80
CA GLY A 79 -11.50 -10.58 17.12
C GLY A 79 -10.97 -9.81 15.90
N ASN A 80 -10.07 -8.86 16.15
CA ASN A 80 -9.35 -8.20 15.07
C ASN A 80 -8.33 -9.19 14.47
N ALA A 81 -8.04 -9.13 13.18
CA ALA A 81 -6.97 -9.93 12.54
C ALA A 81 -6.22 -9.09 11.49
N ILE A 82 -6.21 -7.76 11.69
CA ILE A 82 -5.56 -6.82 10.79
C ILE A 82 -4.10 -6.66 11.21
N TYR A 83 -3.20 -6.81 10.23
CA TYR A 83 -1.77 -6.56 10.40
C TYR A 83 -1.32 -5.37 9.54
N PRO A 84 -0.57 -4.41 10.09
CA PRO A 84 -0.08 -3.26 9.34
C PRO A 84 1.12 -3.68 8.47
N ALA A 85 1.00 -3.47 7.17
CA ALA A 85 2.06 -3.77 6.23
C ALA A 85 2.72 -2.46 5.79
N THR A 86 3.98 -2.29 6.18
CA THR A 86 4.64 -0.99 6.21
C THR A 86 5.76 -0.91 5.17
N ILE A 87 5.86 0.23 4.50
CA ILE A 87 6.97 0.59 3.60
C ILE A 87 7.53 1.93 4.06
N THR A 88 8.85 1.99 4.22
CA THR A 88 9.58 3.24 4.48
C THR A 88 10.57 3.47 3.36
N ILE A 89 10.51 4.64 2.74
CA ILE A 89 11.40 5.07 1.65
C ILE A 89 11.72 6.56 1.81
N LYS A 90 12.72 7.05 1.08
CA LYS A 90 12.97 8.49 1.03
C LYS A 90 11.92 9.20 0.17
N THR A 91 11.54 10.41 0.57
CA THR A 91 10.62 11.27 -0.20
C THR A 91 11.18 11.55 -1.60
N GLY A 92 12.49 11.78 -1.73
CA GLY A 92 13.17 11.98 -3.01
C GLY A 92 13.01 10.77 -3.94
N GLU A 93 13.23 9.56 -3.43
CA GLU A 93 13.08 8.31 -4.20
C GLU A 93 11.64 8.15 -4.72
N LEU A 94 10.63 8.44 -3.89
CA LEU A 94 9.22 8.38 -4.28
C LEU A 94 8.87 9.39 -5.40
N LEU A 95 9.44 10.59 -5.33
CA LEU A 95 9.18 11.64 -6.30
C LEU A 95 9.91 11.39 -7.63
N GLU A 96 11.14 10.87 -7.58
CA GLU A 96 11.96 10.55 -8.75
C GLU A 96 11.43 9.38 -9.56
N HIS A 97 11.00 8.29 -8.89
CA HIS A 97 10.62 7.05 -9.58
C HIS A 97 9.16 6.98 -10.04
N GLY A 98 8.29 7.86 -9.56
CA GLY A 98 6.88 7.82 -9.96
C GLY A 98 5.97 6.98 -9.04
N PHE A 99 4.67 7.10 -9.25
CA PHE A 99 3.69 6.31 -8.52
C PHE A 99 3.67 4.85 -9.00
N GLU A 100 4.11 4.59 -10.22
CA GLU A 100 4.20 3.27 -10.84
C GLU A 100 5.18 2.39 -10.07
N TRP A 101 6.36 2.94 -9.79
CA TRP A 101 7.36 2.30 -8.96
C TRP A 101 6.87 2.13 -7.52
N ALA A 102 6.26 3.15 -6.93
CA ALA A 102 5.69 3.04 -5.59
C ALA A 102 4.59 1.96 -5.51
N ALA A 103 3.77 1.80 -6.55
CA ALA A 103 2.78 0.75 -6.63
C ALA A 103 3.43 -0.65 -6.69
N LEU A 104 4.58 -0.78 -7.36
CA LEU A 104 5.38 -2.01 -7.31
C LEU A 104 5.93 -2.26 -5.90
N GLN A 105 6.46 -1.25 -5.22
CA GLN A 105 6.94 -1.39 -3.84
C GLN A 105 5.83 -1.87 -2.90
N ILE A 106 4.61 -1.32 -3.04
CA ILE A 106 3.42 -1.82 -2.33
C ILE A 106 3.13 -3.29 -2.67
N ASN A 107 3.22 -3.66 -3.95
CA ASN A 107 3.00 -5.05 -4.37
C ASN A 107 4.01 -6.03 -3.74
N GLU A 108 5.29 -5.69 -3.78
CA GLU A 108 6.39 -6.52 -3.28
C GLU A 108 6.34 -6.66 -1.77
N MET A 109 6.11 -5.56 -1.05
CA MET A 109 5.92 -5.59 0.40
C MET A 109 4.76 -6.51 0.79
N LEU A 110 3.60 -6.39 0.12
CA LEU A 110 2.44 -7.24 0.41
C LEU A 110 2.77 -8.72 0.13
N ALA A 111 3.47 -9.02 -0.96
CA ALA A 111 3.89 -10.39 -1.27
C ALA A 111 4.84 -10.96 -0.21
N LEU A 112 5.81 -10.17 0.26
CA LEU A 112 6.73 -10.56 1.33
C LEU A 112 5.99 -10.84 2.65
N MET A 113 5.03 -10.00 3.01
CA MET A 113 4.23 -10.19 4.23
C MET A 113 3.41 -11.49 4.19
N ILE A 114 2.90 -11.84 3.01
CA ILE A 114 2.16 -13.09 2.81
C ILE A 114 3.09 -14.30 2.91
N MET A 115 4.28 -14.25 2.27
CA MET A 115 5.25 -15.35 2.30
C MET A 115 5.84 -15.58 3.68
N LYS A 116 6.01 -14.52 4.48
CA LYS A 116 6.60 -14.63 5.82
C LYS A 116 5.71 -15.35 6.83
N GLY A 117 4.47 -15.71 6.47
CA GLY A 117 3.60 -16.60 7.25
C GLY A 117 3.71 -16.31 8.74
N LEU A 118 3.28 -15.12 9.17
CA LEU A 118 3.33 -14.71 10.56
C LEU A 118 2.79 -15.86 11.42
N SER A 119 3.66 -16.47 12.21
CA SER A 119 3.25 -17.54 13.11
C SER A 119 2.30 -16.93 14.14
N ALA A 120 1.35 -17.73 14.64
CA ALA A 120 0.30 -17.28 15.58
C ALA A 120 0.82 -16.66 16.91
N HIS A 121 2.13 -16.52 17.08
CA HIS A 121 2.77 -15.91 18.25
C HIS A 121 2.90 -14.38 18.13
N THR A 122 2.67 -13.80 16.96
CA THR A 122 2.50 -12.35 16.84
C THR A 122 1.11 -12.01 17.36
N ARG A 123 1.04 -11.54 18.62
CA ARG A 123 -0.21 -11.16 19.31
C ARG A 123 -1.06 -10.28 18.42
N ILE A 124 -2.09 -10.90 17.87
CA ILE A 124 -3.24 -10.23 17.31
C ILE A 124 -4.03 -9.73 18.53
N VAL A 125 -4.13 -8.41 18.66
CA VAL A 125 -4.79 -7.70 19.78
C VAL A 125 -6.30 -7.84 19.72
#